data_AF-A0A6G7XD16-F1
#
_entry.id   AF-A0A6G7XD16-F1
#
_cell.length_a   1.000
_cell.length_b   1.000
_cell.length_c   1.000
_cell.angle_alpha   90.00
_cell.angle_beta   90.00
_cell.angle_gamma   90.00
#
_symmetry.space_group_name_H-M   'P 1'
#
loop_
_entity.id
_entity.type
_entity.pdbx_description
1 polymer ?
#
loop_
_entity_poly.entity_id
_entity_poly.type
_entity_poly.pdbx_seq_one_letter_code
_entity_poly.pdbx_strand_id
1 'polypeptide(L)' 'MSDCGCDKAQANIYELLRGELCSEESAPIREHLDSCPNCRDEETVCISLTDVVRRACEEERENCAPADLRDAILRGLNA' A
#
# COMPACT_ATOMS: atom_id res chain seq x y z
N MET A 1 26.02 -5.10 15.48
CA MET A 1 25.07 -4.32 14.67
C MET A 1 25.11 -4.93 13.28
N SER A 2 24.31 -5.99 13.08
CA SER A 2 24.21 -6.65 11.78
C SER A 2 23.43 -5.71 10.87
N ASP A 3 23.96 -5.44 9.69
CA ASP A 3 23.25 -4.72 8.64
C ASP A 3 21.98 -5.52 8.29
N CYS A 4 20.83 -5.07 8.80
CA CYS A 4 19.54 -5.73 8.58
C CYS A 4 19.01 -5.50 7.15
N GLY A 5 19.67 -4.69 6.32
CA GLY A 5 19.13 -4.25 5.04
C GLY A 5 18.02 -3.20 5.17
N CYS A 6 17.88 -2.60 6.36
CA CYS A 6 16.82 -1.64 6.67
C CYS A 6 16.92 -0.37 5.82
N ASP A 7 18.13 0.11 5.48
CA ASP A 7 18.33 1.30 4.65
C ASP A 7 17.68 1.15 3.27
N LYS A 8 17.84 -0.03 2.64
CA LYS A 8 17.23 -0.33 1.35
C LYS A 8 15.71 -0.44 1.47
N ALA A 9 15.21 -1.10 2.52
CA ALA A 9 13.77 -1.22 2.73
C ALA A 9 13.13 0.16 2.96
N GLN A 10 13.68 0.98 3.85
CA GLN A 10 13.18 2.32 4.16
C GLN A 10 13.24 3.27 2.95
N ALA A 11 14.31 3.19 2.13
CA ALA A 11 14.43 4.02 0.93
C ALA A 11 13.35 3.73 -0.12
N ASN A 12 12.89 2.48 -0.22
CA ASN A 12 12.01 2.02 -1.29
C ASN A 12 10.59 1.65 -0.81
N ILE A 13 10.27 1.82 0.48
CA ILE A 13 8.98 1.40 1.07
C ILE A 13 7.78 2.11 0.44
N TYR A 14 7.94 3.39 0.10
CA TYR A 14 6.89 4.17 -0.54
C TYR A 14 6.63 3.70 -1.98
N GLU A 15 7.69 3.44 -2.73
CA GLU A 15 7.61 2.93 -4.11
C GLU A 15 6.99 1.53 -4.13
N LEU A 16 7.34 0.69 -3.16
CA LEU A 16 6.71 -0.62 -2.96
C LEU A 16 5.20 -0.49 -2.74
N LEU A 17 4.77 0.37 -1.80
CA LEU A 17 3.36 0.54 -1.45
C LEU A 17 2.53 1.15 -2.58
N ARG A 18 3.15 1.96 -3.44
CA ARG A 18 2.50 2.55 -4.62
C ARG A 18 2.51 1.64 -5.85
N GLY A 19 3.14 0.47 -5.76
CA GLY A 19 3.26 -0.48 -6.86
C GLY A 19 4.17 0.01 -7.98
N GLU A 20 5.14 0.86 -7.65
CA GLU A 20 6.07 1.48 -8.60
C GLU A 20 7.31 0.60 -8.87
N LEU A 21 7.51 -0.44 -8.06
CA LEU A 21 8.62 -1.40 -8.20
C LEU A 21 8.22 -2.60 -9.03
N CYS A 22 9.16 -3.13 -9.82
CA CYS A 22 8.95 -4.41 -10.49
C CYS A 22 8.95 -5.57 -9.49
N SER A 23 8.51 -6.75 -9.94
CA SER A 23 8.42 -7.94 -9.07
C SER A 23 9.76 -8.30 -8.40
N GLU A 24 10.87 -8.20 -9.12
CA GLU A 24 12.21 -8.53 -8.63
C GLU A 24 12.70 -7.55 -7.56
N GLU A 25 12.40 -6.25 -7.72
CA GLU A 25 12.77 -5.21 -6.75
C GLU A 25 11.89 -5.24 -5.51
N SER A 26 10.62 -5.56 -5.68
CA SER A 26 9.64 -5.62 -4.59
C SER A 26 9.81 -6.82 -3.67
N ALA A 27 10.22 -7.98 -4.19
CA ALA A 27 10.35 -9.22 -3.44
C ALA A 27 11.27 -9.14 -2.20
N PRO A 28 12.52 -8.65 -2.28
CA PRO A 28 13.41 -8.60 -1.12
C PRO A 28 12.95 -7.59 -0.06
N ILE A 29 12.23 -6.52 -0.47
CA ILE A 29 11.69 -5.54 0.48
C ILE A 29 10.53 -6.16 1.26
N ARG A 30 9.64 -6.90 0.59
CA ARG A 30 8.55 -7.63 1.26
C ARG A 30 9.07 -8.66 2.26
N GLU A 31 10.06 -9.45 1.85
CA GLU A 31 10.71 -10.43 2.74
C GLU A 31 11.34 -9.74 3.98
N HIS A 32 11.91 -8.55 3.80
CA HIS A 32 12.43 -7.77 4.91
C HIS A 32 11.32 -7.27 5.85
N LEU A 33 10.22 -6.75 5.32
CA LEU A 33 9.07 -6.27 6.11
C LEU A 33 8.44 -7.38 6.94
N ASP A 34 8.45 -8.61 6.45
CA ASP A 34 7.95 -9.79 7.19
C ASP A 34 8.82 -10.13 8.41
N SER A 35 10.11 -9.79 8.39
CA SER A 35 11.09 -10.19 9.41
C SER A 35 11.57 -9.04 10.30
N CYS A 36 11.31 -7.78 9.92
CA CYS A 36 11.81 -6.59 10.59
C CYS A 36 10.67 -5.74 11.18
N PRO A 37 10.45 -5.77 12.52
CA PRO A 37 9.39 -4.99 13.17
C PRO A 37 9.52 -3.48 12.91
N ASN A 38 10.75 -2.95 12.91
CA ASN A 38 10.98 -1.52 12.71
C ASN A 38 10.52 -1.06 11.31
N CYS A 39 10.83 -1.83 10.26
CA CYS A 39 10.39 -1.47 8.91
C CYS A 39 8.89 -1.73 8.71
N ARG A 40 8.29 -2.67 9.45
CA ARG A 40 6.84 -2.87 9.48
C ARG A 40 6.09 -1.72 10.16
N ASP A 41 6.67 -1.14 11.20
CA ASP A 41 6.12 0.07 11.82
C ASP A 41 6.14 1.25 10.82
N GLU A 42 7.24 1.42 10.08
CA GLU A 42 7.33 2.41 8.99
C GLU A 42 6.31 2.15 7.87
N GLU A 43 6.10 0.89 7.47
CA GLU A 43 5.05 0.51 6.50
C GLU A 43 3.68 0.98 6.98
N THR A 44 3.38 0.73 8.26
CA THR A 44 2.10 1.10 8.88
C THR A 44 1.90 2.61 8.87
N VAL A 45 2.94 3.39 9.13
CA VAL A 45 2.91 4.85 9.05
C VAL A 45 2.63 5.31 7.61
N CYS A 46 3.31 4.72 6.62
CA CYS A 46 3.14 5.05 5.21
C CYS A 46 1.71 4.78 4.73
N ILE A 47 1.14 3.62 5.11
CA ILE A 47 -0.25 3.24 4.80
C ILE A 47 -1.21 4.23 5.47
N SER A 48 -1.01 4.52 6.76
CA SER A 48 -1.87 5.44 7.51
C SER A 48 -1.92 6.83 6.90
N LEU A 49 -0.77 7.35 6.48
CA LEU A 49 -0.68 8.65 5.80
C LEU A 49 -1.43 8.64 4.46
N THR A 50 -1.23 7.59 3.67
CA THR A 50 -1.88 7.42 2.37
C THR A 50 -3.40 7.32 2.51
N ASP A 51 -3.87 6.59 3.52
CA ASP A 51 -5.28 6.42 3.82
C ASP A 51 -5.95 7.73 4.25
N VAL A 52 -5.28 8.55 5.07
CA VAL A 52 -5.78 9.88 5.45
C VAL A 52 -5.94 10.78 4.23
N VAL A 53 -4.95 10.82 3.34
CA VAL A 53 -5.03 11.59 2.10
C VAL A 53 -6.14 11.07 1.20
N ARG A 54 -6.24 9.75 1.03
CA ARG A 54 -7.30 9.12 0.24
C ARG A 54 -8.68 9.52 0.76
N ARG A 55 -8.91 9.43 2.07
CA ARG A 55 -10.18 9.81 2.70
C ARG A 55 -10.52 11.28 2.48
N ALA A 56 -9.56 12.19 2.65
CA ALA A 56 -9.77 13.61 2.36
C ALA A 56 -10.15 13.83 0.89
N CYS A 57 -9.53 13.10 -0.04
CA CYS A 57 -9.92 13.14 -1.45
C CYS A 57 -11.28 12.49 -1.74
N GLU A 58 -11.70 11.49 -0.96
CA GLU A 58 -12.98 10.78 -1.11
C GLU A 58 -14.16 11.56 -0.52
N GLU A 59 -13.96 12.23 0.62
CA GLU A 59 -14.93 13.14 1.24
C GLU A 59 -15.30 14.28 0.28
N GLU A 60 -14.35 14.79 -0.51
CA GLU A 60 -14.60 15.75 -1.60
C GLU A 60 -15.32 15.11 -2.82
N ARG A 61 -15.32 13.78 -2.95
CA ARG A 61 -15.80 13.01 -4.11
C ARG A 61 -17.11 12.26 -3.87
N GLU A 62 -17.84 12.52 -2.79
CA GLU A 62 -19.01 11.75 -2.31
C GLU A 62 -20.18 11.56 -3.32
N ASN A 63 -20.06 12.04 -4.58
CA ASN A 63 -21.04 11.85 -5.64
C ASN A 63 -20.52 11.22 -6.95
N CYS A 64 -19.32 10.64 -7.00
CA CYS A 64 -18.66 10.35 -8.29
C CYS A 64 -18.63 8.90 -8.80
N ALA A 65 -19.00 7.88 -8.00
CA ALA A 65 -18.98 6.49 -8.49
C ALA A 65 -20.32 6.12 -9.16
N PRO A 66 -20.35 5.72 -10.45
CA PRO A 66 -21.59 5.31 -11.11
C PRO A 66 -22.21 4.08 -10.42
N ALA A 67 -23.48 4.17 -10.05
CA ALA A 67 -24.20 3.09 -9.36
C ALA A 67 -24.18 1.78 -10.16
N ASP A 68 -24.31 1.87 -11.48
CA ASP A 68 -24.29 0.72 -12.39
C ASP A 68 -22.98 -0.09 -12.32
N LEU A 69 -21.85 0.61 -12.15
CA LEU A 69 -20.53 -0.02 -12.02
C LEU A 69 -20.42 -0.76 -10.69
N ARG A 70 -20.88 -0.14 -9.59
CA ARG A 70 -20.93 -0.78 -8.28
C ARG A 70 -21.76 -2.06 -8.33
N ASP A 71 -22.95 -1.99 -8.92
CA ASP A 71 -23.86 -3.13 -9.00
C ASP A 71 -23.28 -4.26 -9.88
N ALA A 72 -22.57 -3.91 -10.97
CA ALA A 72 -21.87 -4.89 -11.80
C ALA A 72 -20.77 -5.63 -11.02
N ILE A 73 -19.96 -4.91 -10.23
CA ILE A 73 -18.91 -5.52 -9.40
C ILE A 73 -19.53 -6.45 -8.35
N LEU A 74 -20.56 -5.99 -7.63
CA LEU A 74 -21.22 -6.79 -6.61
C LEU A 74 -21.86 -8.07 -7.16
N ARG A 75 -22.36 -8.07 -8.40
CA ARG A 75 -22.84 -9.29 -9.06
C ARG A 75 -21.69 -10.26 -9.34
N GLY A 76 -20.54 -9.77 -9.81
CA GLY A 76 -19.38 -10.61 -10.14
C GLY A 76 -18.72 -11.28 -8.93
N LEU A 77 -18.80 -10.67 -7.73
CA LEU A 77 -18.27 -11.26 -6.49
C LEU A 77 -19.15 -12.37 -5.90
N ASN A 78 -20.43 -12.42 -6.29
CA ASN A 78 -21.42 -13.39 -5.78
C ASN A 78 -21.69 -14.56 -6.76
N ALA A 79 -20.94 -14.63 -7.87
CA ALA A 79 -21.03 -15.68 -8.89
C ALA A 79 -19.91 -16.72 -8.70
#